data_AF-A0A928EQ43-F1
#
_entry.id   AF-A0A928EQ43-F1
#
_cell.length_a   1.000
_cell.length_b   1.000
_cell.length_c   1.000
_cell.angle_alpha   90.00
_cell.angle_beta   90.00
_cell.angle_gamma   90.00
#
_symmetry.space_group_name_H-M   'P 1'
#
loop_
_entity.id
_entity.type
_entity.pdbx_description
1 polymer ?
#
loop_
_entity_poly.entity_id
_entity_poly.type
_entity_poly.pdbx_seq_one_letter_code
_entity_poly.pdbx_strand_id
1 'polypeptide(L)'
;MKRLAKVLVPVFILMLVAALCAMPMSAADNVIFIKDGATGDGTSAESALQPTTGNYDPTVNNPMKQADTALYQAWMKLMELGGGTIVICGPYTLDETTGQGTAATTKDVMVYDRTAHRDDVTITYTSVYDGVDYRQTADAKLIMGNTSHLIFPTATVLENITVKADATGRSVCGGSHALTLGQGTTFAPTSEDNADNPTAYPVLIAGERYKKHEGNPNLTIDIGEGVLGNVFGGQKGAGAKYQLTGDVTITVKSGTILGDLNGTSENGSTPVIGNVNINIEGGVFKGSVNGVSGGGFENDDGLVTLKITGGDFTESLGVFDSGVGIGQNIAKYALLDLSGANNEVASAVQAVAAGFHETVLPEGFVAVTTAAPETTAAPETTTAAPETTAAPETTAAPETTEAKEEAEATTAAPAAPKAEGGAPIGLIIGIVAAVIVIAVIVVIVVKKKK
;
A
#
# COMPACT_ATOMS: atom_id res chain seq x y z
N MET A 1 21.22 -53.18 39.84
CA MET A 1 21.39 -52.63 38.46
C MET A 1 20.25 -52.97 37.48
N LYS A 2 19.85 -54.24 37.27
CA LYS A 2 18.77 -54.60 36.30
C LYS A 2 17.39 -53.96 36.56
N ARG A 3 17.03 -53.67 37.83
CA ARG A 3 15.76 -53.00 38.17
C ARG A 3 15.79 -51.49 37.92
N LEU A 4 16.94 -50.84 38.09
CA LEU A 4 17.11 -49.41 37.86
C LEU A 4 17.01 -49.08 36.37
N ALA A 5 17.64 -49.89 35.50
CA ALA A 5 17.57 -49.73 34.05
C ALA A 5 16.14 -49.90 33.48
N LYS A 6 15.30 -50.72 34.10
CA LYS A 6 13.90 -50.92 33.67
C LYS A 6 13.01 -49.71 33.94
N VAL A 7 13.38 -48.85 34.89
CA VAL A 7 12.61 -47.65 35.24
C VAL A 7 13.19 -46.41 34.58
N LEU A 8 14.52 -46.29 34.50
CA LEU A 8 15.16 -45.10 33.94
C LEU A 8 14.95 -44.95 32.44
N VAL A 9 14.97 -46.05 31.67
CA VAL A 9 14.79 -45.99 30.20
C VAL A 9 13.42 -45.43 29.79
N PRO A 10 12.27 -45.91 30.31
CA PRO A 10 10.97 -45.33 29.93
C PRO A 10 10.78 -43.89 30.43
N VAL A 11 11.36 -43.52 31.59
CA VAL A 11 11.34 -42.13 32.07
C VAL A 11 12.12 -41.20 31.14
N PHE A 12 13.29 -41.65 30.65
CA PHE A 12 14.10 -40.88 29.71
C PHE A 12 13.41 -40.72 28.35
N ILE A 13 12.76 -41.77 27.86
CA ILE A 13 11.96 -41.71 26.62
C ILE A 13 10.78 -40.75 26.79
N LEU A 14 10.07 -40.82 27.92
CA LEU A 14 8.95 -39.93 28.20
C LEU A 14 9.41 -38.46 28.29
N MET A 15 10.55 -38.19 28.93
CA MET A 15 11.14 -36.84 28.96
C MET A 15 11.56 -36.37 27.57
N LEU A 16 12.09 -37.25 26.72
CA LEU A 16 12.48 -36.90 25.35
C LEU A 16 11.24 -36.57 24.49
N VAL A 17 10.17 -37.36 24.61
CA VAL A 17 8.91 -37.12 23.92
C VAL A 17 8.25 -35.83 24.42
N ALA A 18 8.24 -35.59 25.73
CA ALA A 18 7.73 -34.34 26.30
C ALA A 18 8.55 -33.12 25.83
N ALA A 19 9.88 -33.26 25.74
CA ALA A 19 10.75 -32.20 25.20
C ALA A 19 10.51 -31.95 23.71
N LEU A 20 10.27 -32.99 22.91
CA LEU A 20 9.90 -32.87 21.49
C LEU A 20 8.50 -32.26 21.29
N CYS A 21 7.54 -32.58 22.15
CA CYS A 21 6.20 -31.99 22.12
C CYS A 21 6.16 -30.55 22.66
N ALA A 22 7.16 -30.14 23.45
CA ALA A 22 7.30 -28.78 23.98
C ALA A 22 8.11 -27.85 23.06
N MET A 23 8.70 -28.37 21.98
CA MET A 23 9.25 -27.51 20.96
C MET A 23 8.08 -26.80 20.26
N PRO A 24 8.04 -25.47 20.22
CA PRO A 24 7.07 -24.77 19.39
C PRO A 24 7.33 -25.24 17.96
N MET A 25 6.40 -26.02 17.43
CA MET A 25 6.35 -26.31 16.01
C MET A 25 5.95 -24.97 15.39
N SER A 26 6.94 -24.11 15.14
CA SER A 26 6.75 -22.94 14.30
C SER A 26 6.16 -23.48 13.02
N ALA A 27 4.93 -23.10 12.69
CA ALA A 27 4.42 -23.32 11.35
C ALA A 27 5.52 -22.79 10.43
N ALA A 28 5.93 -23.60 9.46
CA ALA A 28 6.87 -23.10 8.46
C ALA A 28 6.19 -21.88 7.82
N ASP A 29 6.81 -20.72 7.91
CA ASP A 29 6.27 -19.52 7.27
C ASP A 29 6.14 -19.83 5.78
N ASN A 30 4.92 -19.70 5.25
CA ASN A 30 4.70 -19.86 3.82
C ASN A 30 5.34 -18.67 3.12
N VAL A 31 6.54 -18.85 2.58
CA VAL A 31 7.32 -17.77 1.98
C VAL A 31 7.68 -18.08 0.53
N ILE A 32 7.56 -17.07 -0.31
CA ILE A 32 7.89 -17.15 -1.73
C ILE A 32 8.74 -15.94 -2.10
N PHE A 33 9.93 -16.21 -2.64
CA PHE A 33 10.86 -15.18 -3.10
C PHE A 33 10.68 -14.91 -4.59
N ILE A 34 10.66 -13.63 -4.99
CA ILE A 34 10.51 -13.20 -6.38
C ILE A 34 11.52 -12.10 -6.73
N LYS A 35 12.03 -12.13 -7.97
CA LYS A 35 12.86 -11.06 -8.58
C LYS A 35 12.91 -11.23 -10.11
N ASP A 36 13.22 -10.16 -10.82
CA ASP A 36 13.43 -10.19 -12.26
C ASP A 36 14.61 -11.10 -12.64
N GLY A 37 14.48 -11.80 -13.78
CA GLY A 37 15.52 -12.66 -14.34
C GLY A 37 15.88 -13.91 -13.54
N ALA A 38 15.16 -14.24 -12.47
CA ALA A 38 15.33 -15.50 -11.75
C ALA A 38 14.87 -16.71 -12.58
N THR A 39 15.11 -17.94 -12.14
CA THR A 39 14.62 -19.16 -12.81
C THR A 39 14.28 -20.29 -11.81
N GLY A 40 14.17 -19.95 -10.52
CA GLY A 40 13.97 -20.93 -9.47
C GLY A 40 12.50 -21.22 -9.18
N ASP A 41 12.23 -21.81 -8.03
CA ASP A 41 10.91 -22.25 -7.57
C ASP A 41 10.30 -21.38 -6.45
N GLY A 42 11.00 -20.30 -6.08
CA GLY A 42 10.62 -19.35 -5.05
C GLY A 42 10.95 -19.77 -3.63
N THR A 43 11.68 -20.86 -3.42
CA THR A 43 11.96 -21.37 -2.06
C THR A 43 13.06 -20.60 -1.32
N SER A 44 13.88 -19.83 -2.02
CA SER A 44 14.91 -18.94 -1.45
C SER A 44 15.18 -17.76 -2.38
N ALA A 45 15.95 -16.77 -1.92
CA ALA A 45 16.35 -15.61 -2.74
C ALA A 45 17.26 -16.01 -3.93
N GLU A 46 18.07 -17.06 -3.79
CA GLU A 46 18.88 -17.64 -4.87
C GLU A 46 18.02 -18.40 -5.87
N SER A 47 16.96 -19.05 -5.39
CA SER A 47 16.00 -19.82 -6.17
C SER A 47 14.69 -19.07 -6.38
N ALA A 48 14.70 -17.75 -6.48
CA ALA A 48 13.49 -16.94 -6.61
C ALA A 48 12.67 -17.31 -7.87
N LEU A 49 11.34 -17.11 -7.81
CA LEU A 49 10.46 -17.24 -8.99
C LEU A 49 10.69 -16.07 -9.95
N GLN A 50 10.51 -16.38 -11.24
CA GLN A 50 10.61 -15.42 -12.34
C GLN A 50 9.23 -14.97 -12.81
N PRO A 51 9.04 -13.68 -13.16
CA PRO A 51 8.00 -13.29 -14.10
C PRO A 51 8.12 -14.14 -15.38
N THR A 52 7.19 -15.07 -15.61
CA THR A 52 7.07 -15.70 -16.93
C THR A 52 6.06 -14.91 -17.74
N THR A 53 6.40 -14.59 -18.99
CA THR A 53 5.43 -14.10 -19.97
C THR A 53 4.46 -15.23 -20.25
N GLY A 54 3.29 -15.21 -19.62
CA GLY A 54 2.20 -16.09 -20.02
C GLY A 54 1.84 -15.83 -21.47
N ASN A 55 1.73 -16.88 -22.30
CA ASN A 55 1.19 -16.71 -23.64
C ASN A 55 -0.26 -16.21 -23.52
N TYR A 56 -0.50 -15.01 -24.05
CA TYR A 56 -1.83 -14.45 -24.23
C TYR A 56 -2.74 -15.45 -24.95
N ASP A 57 -3.78 -15.93 -24.25
CA ASP A 57 -4.82 -16.78 -24.82
C ASP A 57 -6.06 -15.91 -25.12
N PRO A 58 -6.23 -15.43 -26.36
CA PRO A 58 -7.34 -14.54 -26.73
C PRO A 58 -8.72 -15.20 -26.62
N THR A 59 -8.79 -16.51 -26.42
CA THR A 59 -10.05 -17.26 -26.44
C THR A 59 -10.72 -17.35 -25.07
N VAL A 60 -9.99 -17.00 -24.01
CA VAL A 60 -10.50 -17.00 -22.64
C VAL A 60 -10.91 -15.58 -22.28
N ASN A 61 -12.22 -15.33 -22.20
CA ASN A 61 -12.80 -14.06 -21.71
C ASN A 61 -12.52 -13.79 -20.21
N ASN A 62 -11.52 -14.45 -19.62
CA ASN A 62 -11.09 -14.25 -18.26
C ASN A 62 -9.78 -13.42 -18.26
N PRO A 63 -9.83 -12.12 -17.93
CA PRO A 63 -8.69 -11.21 -17.99
C PRO A 63 -7.50 -11.60 -17.08
N MET A 64 -7.64 -12.62 -16.25
CA MET A 64 -6.58 -13.19 -15.40
C MET A 64 -5.33 -13.70 -16.12
N LYS A 65 -5.44 -14.24 -17.34
CA LYS A 65 -4.29 -14.88 -18.01
C LYS A 65 -3.23 -13.90 -18.54
N GLN A 66 -3.43 -12.59 -18.37
CA GLN A 66 -2.46 -11.55 -18.75
C GLN A 66 -1.61 -11.06 -17.58
N ALA A 67 -1.90 -11.52 -16.35
CA ALA A 67 -1.15 -11.16 -15.16
C ALA A 67 0.29 -11.68 -15.22
N ASP A 68 1.20 -10.94 -14.56
CA ASP A 68 2.52 -11.44 -14.26
C ASP A 68 2.40 -12.79 -13.55
N THR A 69 2.84 -13.84 -14.23
CA THR A 69 2.60 -15.20 -13.78
C THR A 69 3.33 -15.52 -12.49
N ALA A 70 4.52 -14.95 -12.19
CA ALA A 70 5.21 -15.29 -10.94
C ALA A 70 4.44 -14.76 -9.74
N LEU A 71 4.09 -13.48 -9.78
CA LEU A 71 3.36 -12.83 -8.71
C LEU A 71 2.01 -13.53 -8.48
N TYR A 72 1.31 -13.84 -9.57
CA TYR A 72 0.04 -14.56 -9.50
C TYR A 72 0.20 -16.00 -8.98
N GLN A 73 1.21 -16.76 -9.45
CA GLN A 73 1.47 -18.11 -8.94
C GLN A 73 1.85 -18.10 -7.46
N ALA A 74 2.68 -17.14 -7.06
CA ALA A 74 3.05 -16.94 -5.66
C ALA A 74 1.81 -16.68 -4.81
N TRP A 75 0.97 -15.75 -5.27
CA TRP A 75 -0.29 -15.42 -4.62
C TRP A 75 -1.22 -16.64 -4.49
N MET A 76 -1.50 -17.35 -5.58
CA MET A 76 -2.36 -18.55 -5.58
C MET A 76 -1.86 -19.61 -4.61
N LYS A 77 -0.55 -19.89 -4.63
CA LYS A 77 0.07 -20.85 -3.71
C LYS A 77 -0.09 -20.44 -2.26
N LEU A 78 0.12 -19.16 -1.92
CA LEU A 78 -0.08 -18.68 -0.56
C LEU A 78 -1.55 -18.72 -0.14
N MET A 79 -2.49 -18.44 -1.04
CA MET A 79 -3.92 -18.54 -0.77
C MET A 79 -4.36 -19.98 -0.43
N GLU A 80 -3.83 -20.98 -1.15
CA GLU A 80 -4.04 -22.40 -0.84
C GLU A 80 -3.46 -22.80 0.51
N LEU A 81 -2.35 -22.17 0.91
CA LEU A 81 -1.66 -22.41 2.18
C LEU A 81 -2.24 -21.59 3.35
N GLY A 82 -3.25 -20.75 3.11
CA GLY A 82 -3.92 -19.94 4.13
C GLY A 82 -3.23 -18.61 4.46
N GLY A 83 -2.37 -18.11 3.57
CA GLY A 83 -1.62 -16.85 3.71
C GLY A 83 -0.12 -17.06 3.74
N GLY A 84 0.62 -15.97 3.86
CA GLY A 84 2.08 -16.00 3.94
C GLY A 84 2.75 -14.73 3.45
N THR A 85 4.02 -14.86 3.07
CA THR A 85 4.88 -13.72 2.70
C THR A 85 5.42 -13.87 1.28
N ILE A 86 5.31 -12.81 0.49
CA ILE A 86 6.02 -12.64 -0.77
C ILE A 86 7.22 -11.73 -0.51
N VAL A 87 8.42 -12.24 -0.74
CA VAL A 87 9.66 -11.49 -0.56
C VAL A 87 10.15 -10.99 -1.91
N ILE A 88 10.17 -9.68 -2.10
CA ILE A 88 10.82 -9.03 -3.24
C ILE A 88 12.32 -8.97 -2.93
N CYS A 89 13.09 -9.89 -3.52
CA CYS A 89 14.52 -10.08 -3.19
C CYS A 89 15.49 -9.50 -4.24
N GLY A 90 14.98 -8.63 -5.11
CA GLY A 90 15.69 -7.88 -6.15
C GLY A 90 14.68 -6.99 -6.88
N PRO A 91 15.06 -6.23 -7.91
CA PRO A 91 14.09 -5.48 -8.72
C PRO A 91 13.07 -6.48 -9.28
N TYR A 92 11.79 -6.11 -9.22
CA TYR A 92 10.69 -6.91 -9.73
C TYR A 92 9.76 -6.01 -10.52
N THR A 93 9.77 -6.15 -11.84
CA THR A 93 9.05 -5.27 -12.75
C THR A 93 7.75 -5.93 -13.19
N LEU A 94 6.65 -5.31 -12.78
CA LEU A 94 5.33 -5.55 -13.31
C LEU A 94 5.26 -4.92 -14.71
N ASP A 95 5.74 -5.63 -15.72
CA ASP A 95 5.61 -5.23 -17.12
C ASP A 95 4.96 -6.34 -17.94
N GLU A 96 4.14 -5.95 -18.91
CA GLU A 96 3.73 -6.88 -19.97
C GLU A 96 4.86 -6.90 -21.01
N THR A 97 5.80 -7.84 -20.90
CA THR A 97 6.73 -8.09 -22.00
C THR A 97 5.97 -8.58 -23.25
N THR A 98 5.73 -7.63 -24.16
CA THR A 98 5.60 -7.76 -25.62
C THR A 98 4.38 -8.48 -26.21
N GLY A 99 3.47 -7.68 -26.76
CA GLY A 99 2.60 -8.05 -27.87
C GLY A 99 2.07 -6.78 -28.55
N GLN A 100 2.66 -6.41 -29.70
CA GLN A 100 2.24 -5.26 -30.49
C GLN A 100 0.71 -5.19 -30.65
N GLY A 101 0.11 -4.13 -30.14
CA GLY A 101 -1.30 -3.82 -30.33
C GLY A 101 -1.51 -2.34 -30.06
N THR A 102 -1.74 -1.59 -31.12
CA THR A 102 -2.06 -0.16 -31.16
C THR A 102 -2.96 0.32 -30.02
N ALA A 103 -2.53 1.37 -29.33
CA ALA A 103 -3.31 2.30 -28.51
C ALA A 103 -4.07 1.75 -27.27
N ALA A 104 -3.60 2.20 -26.10
CA ALA A 104 -4.43 2.84 -25.06
C ALA A 104 -5.38 2.01 -24.18
N THR A 105 -5.10 0.73 -23.91
CA THR A 105 -5.75 0.05 -22.78
C THR A 105 -4.76 -0.14 -21.64
N THR A 106 -4.91 0.63 -20.56
CA THR A 106 -4.27 0.31 -19.28
C THR A 106 -4.71 -1.09 -18.86
N LYS A 107 -3.77 -1.94 -18.44
CA LYS A 107 -4.07 -3.30 -18.03
C LYS A 107 -3.65 -3.51 -16.59
N ASP A 108 -4.52 -4.12 -15.81
CA ASP A 108 -4.28 -4.37 -14.40
C ASP A 108 -3.46 -5.68 -14.28
N VAL A 109 -2.30 -5.64 -13.59
CA VAL A 109 -1.35 -6.78 -13.57
C VAL A 109 -1.72 -7.83 -12.54
N MET A 110 -2.66 -7.53 -11.64
CA MET A 110 -3.32 -8.52 -10.80
C MET A 110 -4.82 -8.43 -11.03
N VAL A 111 -5.31 -9.24 -11.98
CA VAL A 111 -6.73 -9.29 -12.27
C VAL A 111 -7.39 -10.33 -11.35
N TYR A 112 -8.02 -9.82 -10.31
CA TYR A 112 -9.25 -10.29 -9.67
C TYR A 112 -9.94 -11.55 -10.27
N ASP A 113 -9.92 -12.69 -9.55
CA ASP A 113 -10.95 -13.74 -9.65
C ASP A 113 -11.96 -13.58 -8.51
N ARG A 114 -13.20 -13.19 -8.85
CA ARG A 114 -14.26 -13.03 -7.84
C ARG A 114 -14.45 -14.29 -6.98
N THR A 115 -14.15 -15.46 -7.55
CA THR A 115 -14.42 -16.74 -6.92
C THR A 115 -13.30 -17.21 -5.99
N ALA A 116 -12.13 -16.56 -6.03
CA ALA A 116 -10.96 -16.92 -5.21
C ALA A 116 -10.69 -15.95 -4.05
N HIS A 117 -11.55 -14.94 -3.83
CA HIS A 117 -11.38 -14.00 -2.71
C HIS A 117 -11.53 -14.67 -1.36
N ARG A 118 -10.62 -14.32 -0.45
CA ARG A 118 -10.63 -14.74 0.94
C ARG A 118 -10.22 -13.57 1.81
N ASP A 119 -11.19 -13.01 2.53
CA ASP A 119 -10.93 -11.99 3.55
C ASP A 119 -10.29 -12.57 4.81
N ASP A 120 -10.33 -13.90 4.96
CA ASP A 120 -9.73 -14.64 6.06
C ASP A 120 -8.26 -15.02 5.82
N VAL A 121 -7.71 -14.66 4.65
CA VAL A 121 -6.31 -14.85 4.30
C VAL A 121 -5.63 -13.48 4.21
N THR A 122 -4.39 -13.39 4.67
CA THR A 122 -3.57 -12.20 4.52
C THR A 122 -2.25 -12.55 3.85
N ILE A 123 -1.83 -11.74 2.89
CA ILE A 123 -0.52 -11.86 2.24
C ILE A 123 0.31 -10.61 2.53
N THR A 124 1.50 -10.84 3.05
CA THR A 124 2.49 -9.79 3.33
C THR A 124 3.47 -9.68 2.18
N TYR A 125 3.78 -8.47 1.74
CA TYR A 125 4.86 -8.17 0.81
C TYR A 125 5.96 -7.43 1.55
N THR A 126 7.19 -7.90 1.40
CA THR A 126 8.35 -7.31 2.06
C THR A 126 9.60 -7.43 1.21
N SER A 127 10.57 -6.55 1.45
CA SER A 127 11.95 -6.70 0.97
C SER A 127 12.95 -6.92 2.11
N VAL A 128 12.47 -7.19 3.32
CA VAL A 128 13.30 -7.60 4.47
C VAL A 128 12.83 -8.98 4.93
N TYR A 129 13.72 -9.96 4.89
CA TYR A 129 13.42 -11.31 5.33
C TYR A 129 14.68 -12.04 5.83
N ASP A 130 14.54 -12.83 6.89
CA ASP A 130 15.62 -13.59 7.53
C ASP A 130 16.87 -12.74 7.84
N GLY A 131 16.65 -11.52 8.34
CA GLY A 131 17.71 -10.57 8.70
C GLY A 131 18.41 -9.88 7.50
N VAL A 132 18.00 -10.16 6.27
CA VAL A 132 18.53 -9.54 5.05
C VAL A 132 17.58 -8.44 4.57
N ASP A 133 18.10 -7.23 4.38
CA ASP A 133 17.40 -6.14 3.70
C ASP A 133 17.79 -6.13 2.21
N TYR A 134 16.90 -6.66 1.36
CA TYR A 134 17.11 -6.76 -0.08
C TYR A 134 17.03 -5.41 -0.78
N ARG A 135 16.44 -4.38 -0.16
CA ARG A 135 16.47 -3.00 -0.70
C ARG A 135 17.90 -2.48 -0.75
N GLN A 136 18.70 -2.86 0.26
CA GLN A 136 20.09 -2.43 0.38
C GLN A 136 21.05 -3.36 -0.37
N THR A 137 20.82 -4.68 -0.29
CA THR A 137 21.77 -5.67 -0.83
C THR A 137 21.54 -5.99 -2.31
N ALA A 138 20.33 -5.76 -2.82
CA ALA A 138 19.92 -6.16 -4.16
C ALA A 138 19.08 -5.10 -4.89
N ASP A 139 18.98 -3.86 -4.37
CA ASP A 139 18.09 -2.81 -4.91
C ASP A 139 16.64 -3.28 -5.09
N ALA A 140 16.14 -4.09 -4.15
CA ALA A 140 14.81 -4.65 -4.26
C ALA A 140 13.70 -3.59 -4.26
N LYS A 141 12.89 -3.63 -5.31
CA LYS A 141 11.78 -2.71 -5.59
C LYS A 141 10.68 -3.46 -6.33
N LEU A 142 9.43 -3.18 -6.00
CA LEU A 142 8.27 -3.55 -6.80
C LEU A 142 7.98 -2.41 -7.78
N ILE A 143 8.26 -2.63 -9.06
CA ILE A 143 8.21 -1.60 -10.10
C ILE A 143 6.96 -1.80 -10.94
N MET A 144 6.08 -0.80 -10.97
CA MET A 144 4.93 -0.76 -11.87
C MET A 144 5.35 -0.16 -13.21
N GLY A 145 5.42 -1.01 -14.23
CA GLY A 145 5.74 -0.61 -15.59
C GLY A 145 4.68 0.30 -16.25
N ASN A 146 4.89 0.59 -17.53
CA ASN A 146 4.18 1.63 -18.29
C ASN A 146 2.67 1.43 -18.45
N THR A 147 2.12 0.25 -18.21
CA THR A 147 0.68 -0.03 -18.34
C THR A 147 0.07 -0.58 -17.06
N SER A 148 0.88 -0.78 -16.03
CA SER A 148 0.59 -1.69 -14.93
C SER A 148 -0.08 -1.00 -13.75
N HIS A 149 -1.10 -1.66 -13.21
CA HIS A 149 -1.73 -1.31 -11.95
C HIS A 149 -1.67 -2.51 -11.02
N LEU A 150 -1.42 -2.26 -9.74
CA LEU A 150 -1.35 -3.28 -8.73
C LEU A 150 -2.69 -3.32 -8.00
N ILE A 151 -3.37 -4.46 -8.02
CA ILE A 151 -4.65 -4.65 -7.34
C ILE A 151 -4.52 -5.89 -6.47
N PHE A 152 -4.79 -5.75 -5.18
CA PHE A 152 -4.71 -6.87 -4.26
C PHE A 152 -6.07 -7.56 -4.11
N PRO A 153 -6.18 -8.85 -4.44
CA PRO A 153 -7.44 -9.60 -4.38
C PRO A 153 -7.72 -10.21 -2.98
N THR A 154 -7.01 -9.80 -1.94
CA THR A 154 -7.15 -10.30 -0.56
C THR A 154 -6.57 -9.28 0.41
N ALA A 155 -6.78 -9.48 1.71
CA ALA A 155 -6.17 -8.64 2.72
C ALA A 155 -4.64 -8.65 2.55
N THR A 156 -4.04 -7.46 2.49
CA THR A 156 -2.65 -7.29 2.11
C THR A 156 -1.93 -6.36 3.06
N VAL A 157 -0.69 -6.73 3.40
CA VAL A 157 0.24 -5.89 4.15
C VAL A 157 1.45 -5.60 3.27
N LEU A 158 1.80 -4.34 3.12
CA LEU A 158 3.09 -3.91 2.58
C LEU A 158 3.94 -3.45 3.76
N GLU A 159 5.14 -4.00 3.92
CA GLU A 159 6.08 -3.57 4.96
C GLU A 159 7.51 -3.67 4.45
N ASN A 160 8.39 -2.76 4.89
CA ASN A 160 9.80 -2.77 4.49
C ASN A 160 10.04 -2.98 2.98
N ILE A 161 9.24 -2.32 2.15
CA ILE A 161 9.21 -2.52 0.69
C ILE A 161 9.22 -1.17 -0.02
N THR A 162 9.86 -1.13 -1.19
CA THR A 162 9.82 0.03 -2.08
C THR A 162 8.89 -0.26 -3.26
N VAL A 163 7.87 0.58 -3.45
CA VAL A 163 6.98 0.55 -4.62
C VAL A 163 7.30 1.74 -5.52
N LYS A 164 7.58 1.49 -6.79
CA LYS A 164 7.90 2.54 -7.77
C LYS A 164 6.91 2.48 -8.93
N ALA A 165 6.51 3.64 -9.45
CA ALA A 165 5.90 3.73 -10.76
C ALA A 165 6.92 4.25 -11.77
N ASP A 166 7.00 3.63 -12.95
CA ASP A 166 7.81 4.15 -14.06
C ASP A 166 7.04 5.13 -14.96
N ALA A 167 5.74 5.31 -14.70
CA ALA A 167 4.89 6.28 -15.41
C ALA A 167 3.87 6.92 -14.46
N THR A 168 3.36 8.10 -14.82
CA THR A 168 2.30 8.76 -14.03
C THR A 168 0.98 8.01 -14.14
N GLY A 169 0.08 8.25 -13.17
CA GLY A 169 -1.27 7.69 -13.17
C GLY A 169 -1.37 6.20 -12.84
N ARG A 170 -0.27 5.57 -12.42
CA ARG A 170 -0.29 4.20 -11.85
C ARG A 170 -1.01 4.19 -10.52
N SER A 171 -1.52 3.01 -10.16
CA SER A 171 -2.29 2.87 -8.94
C SER A 171 -1.99 1.57 -8.21
N VAL A 172 -2.00 1.66 -6.89
CA VAL A 172 -2.02 0.53 -5.96
C VAL A 172 -3.39 0.50 -5.32
N CYS A 173 -4.11 -0.60 -5.52
CA CYS A 173 -5.49 -0.78 -5.10
C CYS A 173 -5.61 -1.92 -4.09
N GLY A 174 -6.34 -1.70 -3.00
CA GLY A 174 -6.66 -2.74 -2.01
C GLY A 174 -7.71 -3.74 -2.48
N GLY A 175 -8.33 -3.51 -3.64
CA GLY A 175 -9.34 -4.40 -4.20
C GLY A 175 -10.62 -4.48 -3.36
N SER A 176 -10.85 -3.46 -2.52
CA SER A 176 -11.87 -3.42 -1.47
C SER A 176 -11.68 -4.45 -0.34
N HIS A 177 -10.47 -5.01 -0.22
CA HIS A 177 -10.02 -5.74 0.94
C HIS A 177 -9.26 -4.81 1.89
N ALA A 178 -8.86 -5.35 3.06
CA ALA A 178 -7.97 -4.63 3.94
C ALA A 178 -6.59 -4.44 3.29
N LEU A 179 -6.13 -3.20 3.16
CA LEU A 179 -4.78 -2.86 2.71
C LEU A 179 -4.07 -2.11 3.83
N THR A 180 -2.96 -2.65 4.31
CA THR A 180 -2.11 -2.00 5.31
C THR A 180 -0.77 -1.64 4.69
N LEU A 181 -0.44 -0.35 4.72
CA LEU A 181 0.90 0.15 4.42
C LEU A 181 1.63 0.32 5.75
N GLY A 182 2.40 -0.69 6.15
CA GLY A 182 3.17 -0.72 7.37
C GLY A 182 4.52 -0.01 7.25
N GLN A 183 5.24 -0.01 8.37
CA GLN A 183 6.51 0.69 8.53
C GLN A 183 7.55 0.23 7.51
N GLY A 184 8.40 1.19 7.09
CA GLY A 184 9.43 0.94 6.07
C GLY A 184 8.90 0.77 4.65
N THR A 185 7.59 0.91 4.43
CA THR A 185 7.02 1.02 3.08
C THR A 185 7.32 2.39 2.49
N THR A 186 7.90 2.43 1.30
CA THR A 186 8.21 3.68 0.59
C THR A 186 7.64 3.66 -0.81
N PHE A 187 7.01 4.76 -1.22
CA PHE A 187 6.59 4.97 -2.59
C PHE A 187 7.57 5.92 -3.25
N ALA A 188 8.13 5.54 -4.39
CA ALA A 188 9.06 6.36 -5.14
C ALA A 188 8.31 7.11 -6.26
N PRO A 189 8.64 8.39 -6.50
CA PRO A 189 8.09 9.13 -7.63
C PRO A 189 8.62 8.57 -8.96
N THR A 190 7.93 8.88 -10.06
CA THR A 190 8.36 8.53 -11.42
C THR A 190 9.72 9.13 -11.78
N SER A 191 10.05 10.28 -11.20
CA SER A 191 11.37 10.91 -11.26
C SER A 191 11.64 11.70 -9.98
N GLU A 192 12.90 11.77 -9.55
CA GLU A 192 13.31 12.53 -8.36
C GLU A 192 13.05 14.03 -8.51
N ASP A 193 13.16 14.57 -9.73
CA ASP A 193 12.86 15.98 -10.04
C ASP A 193 11.39 16.37 -9.76
N ASN A 194 10.52 15.39 -9.58
CA ASN A 194 9.09 15.60 -9.33
C ASN A 194 8.67 15.09 -7.94
N ALA A 195 9.60 14.96 -6.99
CA ALA A 195 9.30 14.47 -5.64
C ALA A 195 8.29 15.33 -4.87
N ASP A 196 8.13 16.61 -5.21
CA ASP A 196 7.09 17.48 -4.62
C ASP A 196 5.74 17.43 -5.36
N ASN A 197 5.67 16.72 -6.51
CA ASN A 197 4.46 16.62 -7.31
C ASN A 197 3.69 15.34 -6.95
N PRO A 198 2.47 15.42 -6.39
CA PRO A 198 1.71 14.24 -5.99
C PRO A 198 1.36 13.30 -7.14
N THR A 199 1.29 13.81 -8.38
CA THR A 199 0.99 13.00 -9.57
C THR A 199 2.16 12.15 -10.07
N ALA A 200 3.37 12.41 -9.55
CA ALA A 200 4.55 11.60 -9.81
C ALA A 200 4.55 10.31 -8.99
N TYR A 201 3.74 10.22 -7.94
CA TYR A 201 3.62 9.01 -7.12
C TYR A 201 2.49 8.12 -7.61
N PRO A 202 2.55 6.80 -7.32
CA PRO A 202 1.39 5.93 -7.41
C PRO A 202 0.18 6.50 -6.66
N VAL A 203 -0.98 6.45 -7.30
CA VAL A 203 -2.26 6.74 -6.65
C VAL A 203 -2.63 5.55 -5.77
N LEU A 204 -2.91 5.81 -4.49
CA LEU A 204 -3.33 4.78 -3.55
C LEU A 204 -4.87 4.73 -3.47
N ILE A 205 -5.44 3.55 -3.62
CA ILE A 205 -6.90 3.34 -3.62
C ILE A 205 -7.24 2.21 -2.66
N ALA A 206 -8.13 2.45 -1.69
CA ALA A 206 -8.60 1.38 -0.80
C ALA A 206 -9.51 0.39 -1.55
N GLY A 207 -10.41 0.90 -2.39
CA GLY A 207 -11.34 0.11 -3.18
C GLY A 207 -10.74 -0.53 -4.45
N GLU A 208 -11.61 -0.69 -5.45
CA GLU A 208 -11.31 -1.38 -6.71
C GLU A 208 -11.09 -0.40 -7.87
N ARG A 209 -10.57 -0.91 -8.99
CA ARG A 209 -10.41 -0.16 -10.24
C ARG A 209 -11.40 -0.65 -11.31
N TYR A 210 -12.11 0.29 -11.95
CA TYR A 210 -12.99 0.10 -13.11
C TYR A 210 -14.01 -1.06 -13.00
N LYS A 211 -14.56 -1.35 -11.81
CA LYS A 211 -15.60 -2.39 -11.66
C LYS A 211 -16.54 -2.10 -10.49
N LYS A 212 -17.86 -2.29 -10.69
CA LYS A 212 -18.80 -2.32 -9.56
C LYS A 212 -18.36 -3.34 -8.52
N HIS A 213 -18.29 -2.92 -7.26
CA HIS A 213 -17.83 -3.76 -6.17
C HIS A 213 -18.75 -3.60 -4.95
N GLU A 214 -18.92 -4.71 -4.22
CA GLU A 214 -19.59 -4.76 -2.93
C GLU A 214 -18.57 -5.23 -1.89
N GLY A 215 -18.27 -4.42 -0.89
CA GLY A 215 -17.20 -4.68 0.06
C GLY A 215 -16.96 -3.47 0.95
N ASN A 216 -16.16 -3.65 2.01
CA ASN A 216 -15.83 -2.58 2.95
C ASN A 216 -14.34 -2.25 2.84
N PRO A 217 -13.91 -1.40 1.88
CA PRO A 217 -12.52 -1.02 1.75
C PRO A 217 -11.97 -0.49 3.07
N ASN A 218 -10.85 -1.05 3.50
CA ASN A 218 -10.18 -0.65 4.74
C ASN A 218 -8.71 -0.41 4.47
N LEU A 219 -8.31 0.86 4.44
CA LEU A 219 -6.94 1.28 4.22
C LEU A 219 -6.32 1.78 5.51
N THR A 220 -5.18 1.20 5.91
CA THR A 220 -4.35 1.70 7.01
C THR A 220 -3.01 2.17 6.47
N ILE A 221 -2.60 3.38 6.83
CA ILE A 221 -1.33 4.01 6.42
C ILE A 221 -0.49 4.28 7.67
N ASP A 222 0.64 3.61 7.78
CA ASP A 222 1.61 3.75 8.86
C ASP A 222 3.05 3.56 8.34
N ILE A 223 3.44 4.47 7.45
CA ILE A 223 4.68 4.36 6.66
C ILE A 223 5.86 5.17 7.23
N GLY A 224 5.72 5.73 8.44
CA GLY A 224 6.74 6.54 9.10
C GLY A 224 6.96 7.86 8.36
N GLU A 225 8.16 8.05 7.81
CA GLU A 225 8.54 9.25 7.03
C GLU A 225 8.25 9.10 5.53
N GLY A 226 7.62 8.00 5.10
CA GLY A 226 7.28 7.76 3.71
C GLY A 226 6.34 8.82 3.11
N VAL A 227 6.42 8.99 1.79
CA VAL A 227 5.65 9.98 1.03
C VAL A 227 4.64 9.28 0.11
N LEU A 228 3.43 9.82 0.04
CA LEU A 228 2.35 9.38 -0.85
C LEU A 228 1.88 10.54 -1.73
N GLY A 229 1.39 10.19 -2.93
CA GLY A 229 0.66 11.10 -3.79
C GLY A 229 -0.79 11.28 -3.34
N ASN A 230 -1.72 11.00 -4.24
CA ASN A 230 -3.15 11.02 -3.93
C ASN A 230 -3.60 9.71 -3.28
N VAL A 231 -4.52 9.82 -2.32
CA VAL A 231 -5.14 8.69 -1.61
C VAL A 231 -6.66 8.75 -1.76
N PHE A 232 -7.26 7.63 -2.12
CA PHE A 232 -8.71 7.50 -2.33
C PHE A 232 -9.26 6.29 -1.58
N GLY A 233 -10.38 6.45 -0.89
CA GLY A 233 -11.08 5.36 -0.22
C GLY A 233 -12.00 4.55 -1.13
N GLY A 234 -12.56 5.22 -2.15
CA GLY A 234 -13.50 4.64 -3.10
C GLY A 234 -12.83 3.91 -4.25
N GLN A 235 -13.38 4.09 -5.46
CA GLN A 235 -12.88 3.43 -6.67
C GLN A 235 -12.16 4.37 -7.62
N LYS A 236 -11.36 3.80 -8.51
CA LYS A 236 -10.86 4.51 -9.70
C LYS A 236 -11.66 4.11 -10.93
N GLY A 237 -12.46 5.06 -11.45
CA GLY A 237 -13.25 4.88 -12.66
C GLY A 237 -14.26 6.01 -12.84
N ALA A 238 -14.82 6.17 -14.05
CA ALA A 238 -15.86 7.17 -14.31
C ALA A 238 -17.20 6.52 -14.68
N GLY A 239 -18.26 6.92 -13.97
CA GLY A 239 -19.66 6.60 -14.26
C GLY A 239 -20.26 5.54 -13.32
N ALA A 240 -21.60 5.52 -13.23
CA ALA A 240 -22.39 4.66 -12.33
C ALA A 240 -22.11 3.14 -12.46
N LYS A 241 -21.47 2.71 -13.55
CA LYS A 241 -21.00 1.32 -13.74
C LYS A 241 -19.88 0.89 -12.77
N TYR A 242 -19.29 1.82 -12.03
CA TYR A 242 -18.20 1.56 -11.09
C TYR A 242 -18.57 2.00 -9.66
N GLN A 243 -19.80 1.70 -9.27
CA GLN A 243 -20.30 1.93 -7.90
C GLN A 243 -19.59 1.06 -6.87
N LEU A 244 -19.34 1.65 -5.70
CA LEU A 244 -18.97 0.92 -4.49
C LEU A 244 -20.19 0.82 -3.55
N THR A 245 -20.53 -0.38 -3.12
CA THR A 245 -21.48 -0.59 -2.02
C THR A 245 -20.74 -1.14 -0.81
N GLY A 246 -20.80 -0.42 0.31
CA GLY A 246 -20.18 -0.78 1.58
C GLY A 246 -19.46 0.40 2.22
N ASP A 247 -19.01 0.20 3.45
CA ASP A 247 -18.39 1.25 4.25
C ASP A 247 -16.90 1.39 3.90
N VAL A 248 -16.48 2.62 3.65
CA VAL A 248 -15.08 2.96 3.43
C VAL A 248 -14.44 3.38 4.75
N THR A 249 -13.30 2.79 5.07
CA THR A 249 -12.47 3.20 6.20
C THR A 249 -11.05 3.53 5.73
N ILE A 250 -10.56 4.71 6.06
CA ILE A 250 -9.15 5.10 5.90
C ILE A 250 -8.61 5.48 7.26
N THR A 251 -7.47 4.92 7.66
CA THR A 251 -6.77 5.27 8.89
C THR A 251 -5.35 5.71 8.55
N VAL A 252 -4.98 6.92 8.95
CA VAL A 252 -3.64 7.50 8.75
C VAL A 252 -2.97 7.68 10.10
N LYS A 253 -1.88 6.95 10.33
CA LYS A 253 -1.08 6.98 11.57
C LYS A 253 0.21 7.76 11.40
N SER A 254 0.84 7.64 10.23
CA SER A 254 2.09 8.31 9.89
C SER A 254 2.26 8.40 8.37
N GLY A 255 3.26 9.15 7.92
CA GLY A 255 3.54 9.44 6.50
C GLY A 255 3.23 10.87 6.10
N THR A 256 3.69 11.25 4.91
CA THR A 256 3.37 12.53 4.26
C THR A 256 2.45 12.27 3.08
N ILE A 257 1.31 12.95 3.02
CA ILE A 257 0.40 12.94 1.87
C ILE A 257 0.54 14.27 1.13
N LEU A 258 1.18 14.23 -0.04
CA LEU A 258 1.38 15.41 -0.88
C LEU A 258 0.10 15.82 -1.60
N GLY A 259 -0.68 14.84 -2.02
CA GLY A 259 -1.91 15.03 -2.77
C GLY A 259 -3.14 15.10 -1.87
N ASP A 260 -4.30 14.88 -2.46
CA ASP A 260 -5.54 14.84 -1.70
C ASP A 260 -5.75 13.48 -1.03
N LEU A 261 -6.25 13.50 0.20
CA LEU A 261 -6.84 12.35 0.88
C LEU A 261 -8.36 12.44 0.72
N ASN A 262 -8.95 11.49 0.02
CA ASN A 262 -10.36 11.50 -0.29
C ASN A 262 -11.04 10.23 0.22
N GLY A 263 -12.13 10.39 0.94
CA GLY A 263 -12.91 9.26 1.46
C GLY A 263 -13.67 8.47 0.40
N THR A 264 -13.88 9.05 -0.79
CA THR A 264 -14.58 8.42 -1.90
C THR A 264 -13.65 8.26 -3.12
N SER A 265 -14.18 8.36 -4.33
CA SER A 265 -13.53 7.97 -5.57
C SER A 265 -12.72 9.10 -6.21
N GLU A 266 -11.73 8.74 -7.05
CA GLU A 266 -10.87 9.69 -7.76
C GLU A 266 -11.62 10.52 -8.81
N ASN A 267 -12.64 9.95 -9.45
CA ASN A 267 -13.34 10.59 -10.55
C ASN A 267 -14.81 10.83 -10.22
N GLY A 268 -15.29 12.01 -10.63
CA GLY A 268 -16.59 12.65 -10.40
C GLY A 268 -17.90 11.87 -10.52
N SER A 269 -17.91 10.56 -10.72
CA SER A 269 -19.12 9.84 -11.14
C SER A 269 -19.26 8.41 -10.60
N THR A 270 -18.46 8.01 -9.61
CA THR A 270 -18.55 6.67 -9.00
C THR A 270 -19.02 6.79 -7.57
N PRO A 271 -20.35 6.68 -7.36
CA PRO A 271 -20.91 6.94 -6.06
C PRO A 271 -20.57 5.82 -5.08
N VAL A 272 -20.42 6.21 -3.81
CA VAL A 272 -20.38 5.28 -2.68
C VAL A 272 -21.81 5.10 -2.16
N ILE A 273 -22.20 3.85 -1.91
CA ILE A 273 -23.40 3.49 -1.14
C ILE A 273 -22.91 2.89 0.18
N GLY A 274 -22.81 3.71 1.21
CA GLY A 274 -22.30 3.31 2.52
C GLY A 274 -21.86 4.53 3.31
N ASN A 275 -21.09 4.30 4.37
CA ASN A 275 -20.48 5.36 5.17
C ASN A 275 -19.02 5.56 4.77
N VAL A 276 -18.51 6.75 5.03
CA VAL A 276 -17.09 7.07 4.90
C VAL A 276 -16.54 7.44 6.28
N ASN A 277 -15.51 6.72 6.71
CA ASN A 277 -14.83 6.94 7.97
C ASN A 277 -13.34 7.20 7.70
N ILE A 278 -12.89 8.42 7.98
CA ILE A 278 -11.48 8.79 7.88
C ILE A 278 -10.97 9.07 9.29
N ASN A 279 -9.97 8.32 9.74
CA ASN A 279 -9.33 8.45 11.04
C ASN A 279 -7.90 8.95 10.84
N ILE A 280 -7.57 10.13 11.36
CA ILE A 280 -6.22 10.71 11.29
C ILE A 280 -5.63 10.76 12.69
N GLU A 281 -4.70 9.87 12.95
CA GLU A 281 -3.95 9.77 14.21
C GLU A 281 -2.60 10.50 14.14
N GLY A 282 -2.07 10.71 12.92
CA GLY A 282 -0.79 11.38 12.67
C GLY A 282 -0.51 11.60 11.18
N GLY A 283 0.72 12.00 10.85
CA GLY A 283 1.18 12.29 9.48
C GLY A 283 1.23 13.78 9.14
N VAL A 284 1.66 14.10 7.92
CA VAL A 284 1.77 15.46 7.37
C VAL A 284 0.89 15.57 6.12
N PHE A 285 0.05 16.60 6.06
CA PHE A 285 -0.92 16.78 4.98
C PHE A 285 -0.64 18.08 4.21
N LYS A 286 -0.29 17.95 2.93
CA LYS A 286 -0.07 19.10 2.04
C LYS A 286 -1.24 19.37 1.10
N GLY A 287 -1.96 18.32 0.68
CA GLY A 287 -3.20 18.49 -0.07
C GLY A 287 -4.42 18.68 0.83
N SER A 288 -5.59 18.43 0.26
CA SER A 288 -6.86 18.53 0.99
C SER A 288 -7.21 17.19 1.65
N VAL A 289 -7.95 17.24 2.76
CA VAL A 289 -8.64 16.08 3.32
C VAL A 289 -10.12 16.23 3.07
N ASN A 290 -10.67 15.40 2.20
CA ASN A 290 -12.08 15.45 1.80
C ASN A 290 -12.81 14.19 2.29
N GLY A 291 -13.91 14.38 3.03
CA GLY A 291 -14.84 13.29 3.31
C GLY A 291 -15.41 12.69 2.02
N VAL A 292 -15.78 13.56 1.08
CA VAL A 292 -16.29 13.18 -0.25
C VAL A 292 -15.53 13.94 -1.31
N SER A 293 -14.94 13.22 -2.26
CA SER A 293 -14.57 13.77 -3.57
C SER A 293 -15.41 13.15 -4.67
N GLY A 294 -15.12 13.54 -5.91
CA GLY A 294 -15.71 13.02 -7.14
C GLY A 294 -16.63 11.79 -7.04
N GLY A 295 -17.90 11.95 -7.41
CA GLY A 295 -18.90 10.88 -7.49
C GLY A 295 -20.00 10.94 -6.44
N GLY A 296 -19.72 11.55 -5.29
CA GLY A 296 -20.71 11.72 -4.22
C GLY A 296 -21.21 10.41 -3.63
N PHE A 297 -22.35 10.48 -2.94
CA PHE A 297 -23.14 9.31 -2.55
C PHE A 297 -24.20 9.00 -3.61
N GLU A 298 -24.64 7.75 -3.77
CA GLU A 298 -25.84 7.48 -4.60
C GLU A 298 -27.14 7.62 -3.79
N ASN A 299 -27.03 7.56 -2.45
CA ASN A 299 -28.17 7.59 -1.54
C ASN A 299 -27.99 8.71 -0.50
N ASP A 300 -29.07 9.42 -0.19
CA ASP A 300 -29.15 10.49 0.83
C ASP A 300 -28.97 10.00 2.28
N ASP A 301 -28.35 8.85 2.50
CA ASP A 301 -28.17 8.23 3.82
C ASP A 301 -26.70 7.99 4.20
N GLY A 302 -25.76 8.26 3.29
CA GLY A 302 -24.33 8.13 3.58
C GLY A 302 -23.89 9.14 4.65
N LEU A 303 -23.22 8.64 5.69
CA LEU A 303 -22.56 9.43 6.71
C LEU A 303 -21.08 9.59 6.38
N VAL A 304 -20.57 10.81 6.52
CA VAL A 304 -19.14 11.09 6.55
C VAL A 304 -18.73 11.35 8.00
N THR A 305 -17.76 10.59 8.48
CA THR A 305 -17.08 10.86 9.74
C THR A 305 -15.61 11.09 9.46
N LEU A 306 -15.14 12.30 9.78
CA LEU A 306 -13.72 12.64 9.79
C LEU A 306 -13.28 12.83 11.24
N LYS A 307 -12.52 11.87 11.76
CA LYS A 307 -11.98 11.90 13.11
C LYS A 307 -10.50 12.24 13.07
N ILE A 308 -10.11 13.33 13.70
CA ILE A 308 -8.71 13.79 13.72
C ILE A 308 -8.26 13.88 15.18
N THR A 309 -7.28 13.08 15.55
CA THR A 309 -6.65 13.08 16.87
C THR A 309 -5.19 13.51 16.84
N GLY A 310 -4.58 13.60 15.65
CA GLY A 310 -3.21 14.08 15.46
C GLY A 310 -2.93 14.48 14.00
N GLY A 311 -1.66 14.79 13.71
CA GLY A 311 -1.19 15.17 12.37
C GLY A 311 -0.81 16.64 12.25
N ASP A 312 -0.12 16.97 11.16
CA ASP A 312 0.27 18.33 10.78
C ASP A 312 -0.50 18.78 9.53
N PHE A 313 -1.26 19.87 9.69
CA PHE A 313 -2.11 20.47 8.66
C PHE A 313 -1.64 21.87 8.26
N THR A 314 -0.45 22.30 8.68
CA THR A 314 0.05 23.66 8.48
C THR A 314 0.14 24.05 7.00
N GLU A 315 0.47 23.09 6.13
CA GLU A 315 0.54 23.25 4.68
C GLU A 315 -0.71 22.71 3.96
N SER A 316 -1.73 22.23 4.68
CA SER A 316 -2.90 21.62 4.07
C SER A 316 -3.74 22.65 3.32
N LEU A 317 -4.22 22.27 2.14
CA LEU A 317 -5.13 23.10 1.34
C LEU A 317 -6.54 23.20 1.95
N GLY A 318 -6.90 22.27 2.83
CA GLY A 318 -8.15 22.34 3.59
C GLY A 318 -8.69 21.00 4.04
N VAL A 319 -9.67 21.07 4.94
CA VAL A 319 -10.39 19.93 5.50
C VAL A 319 -11.87 20.12 5.20
N PHE A 320 -12.43 19.28 4.34
CA PHE A 320 -13.76 19.49 3.80
C PHE A 320 -14.64 18.26 4.01
N ASP A 321 -15.92 18.49 4.25
CA ASP A 321 -16.91 17.41 4.17
C ASP A 321 -17.02 16.87 2.73
N SER A 322 -16.88 17.77 1.75
CA SER A 322 -17.00 17.53 0.32
C SER A 322 -16.08 18.46 -0.48
N GLY A 323 -15.46 17.92 -1.53
CA GLY A 323 -14.57 18.67 -2.42
C GLY A 323 -15.31 19.76 -3.19
N VAL A 324 -14.69 20.92 -3.32
CA VAL A 324 -15.26 22.11 -3.98
C VAL A 324 -15.41 21.87 -5.49
N GLY A 325 -16.63 21.96 -6.03
CA GLY A 325 -16.82 22.23 -7.47
C GLY A 325 -17.51 21.19 -8.36
N ILE A 326 -18.29 20.25 -7.84
CA ILE A 326 -19.09 19.34 -8.70
C ILE A 326 -20.47 19.09 -8.08
N GLY A 327 -21.54 19.47 -8.79
CA GLY A 327 -22.92 19.38 -8.33
C GLY A 327 -23.49 17.97 -8.24
N GLN A 328 -22.98 17.13 -7.33
CA GLN A 328 -23.48 15.77 -7.11
C GLN A 328 -23.40 15.39 -5.61
N ASN A 329 -24.55 14.94 -5.08
CA ASN A 329 -24.81 14.18 -3.85
C ASN A 329 -23.76 14.27 -2.73
N ILE A 330 -23.91 15.31 -1.91
CA ILE A 330 -23.21 15.49 -0.63
C ILE A 330 -23.72 14.43 0.35
N ALA A 331 -22.88 14.04 1.31
CA ALA A 331 -23.32 13.25 2.46
C ALA A 331 -24.57 13.86 3.09
N LYS A 332 -25.48 13.02 3.60
CA LYS A 332 -26.62 13.49 4.39
C LYS A 332 -26.16 14.28 5.60
N TYR A 333 -25.07 13.80 6.17
CA TYR A 333 -24.49 14.29 7.38
C TYR A 333 -22.98 14.12 7.31
N ALA A 334 -22.28 15.15 7.77
CA ALA A 334 -20.84 15.14 7.88
C ALA A 334 -20.44 15.60 9.28
N LEU A 335 -19.74 14.73 9.99
CA LEU A 335 -19.22 14.95 11.32
C LEU A 335 -17.70 15.14 11.26
N LEU A 336 -17.23 16.27 11.79
CA LEU A 336 -15.83 16.48 12.13
C LEU A 336 -15.63 16.24 13.64
N ASP A 337 -14.95 15.15 14.00
CA ASP A 337 -14.64 14.82 15.39
C ASP A 337 -13.19 15.15 15.73
N LEU A 338 -13.00 16.22 16.50
CA LEU A 338 -11.71 16.67 17.04
C LEU A 338 -11.60 16.39 18.55
N SER A 339 -12.51 15.62 19.16
CA SER A 339 -12.55 15.41 20.61
C SER A 339 -11.26 14.82 21.19
N GLY A 340 -10.50 14.07 20.38
CA GLY A 340 -9.21 13.50 20.76
C GLY A 340 -7.99 14.32 20.33
N ALA A 341 -8.15 15.46 19.67
CA ALA A 341 -7.05 16.32 19.24
C ALA A 341 -6.54 17.20 20.40
N ASN A 342 -5.25 17.54 20.36
CA ASN A 342 -4.73 18.62 21.19
C ASN A 342 -5.18 19.99 20.63
N ASN A 343 -5.01 21.06 21.41
CA ASN A 343 -5.46 22.40 21.02
C ASN A 343 -4.78 22.93 19.75
N GLU A 344 -3.50 22.61 19.52
CA GLU A 344 -2.76 23.08 18.34
C GLU A 344 -3.33 22.46 17.06
N VAL A 345 -3.53 21.14 17.05
CA VAL A 345 -4.15 20.40 15.94
C VAL A 345 -5.59 20.88 15.73
N ALA A 346 -6.37 21.00 16.79
CA ALA A 346 -7.76 21.45 16.69
C ALA A 346 -7.88 22.89 16.14
N SER A 347 -6.95 23.78 16.51
CA SER A 347 -6.87 25.14 15.96
C SER A 347 -6.44 25.14 14.49
N ALA A 348 -5.43 24.35 14.12
CA ALA A 348 -4.97 24.25 12.74
C ALA A 348 -6.07 23.71 11.82
N VAL A 349 -6.75 22.63 12.21
CA VAL A 349 -7.86 22.06 11.45
C VAL A 349 -9.01 23.07 11.32
N GLN A 350 -9.43 23.73 12.40
CA GLN A 350 -10.52 24.71 12.32
C GLN A 350 -10.21 25.90 11.41
N ALA A 351 -8.95 26.30 11.29
CA ALA A 351 -8.56 27.38 10.39
C ALA A 351 -8.76 27.03 8.92
N VAL A 352 -8.81 25.73 8.59
CA VAL A 352 -8.90 25.22 7.22
C VAL A 352 -10.12 24.34 6.97
N ALA A 353 -10.99 24.17 7.97
CA ALA A 353 -12.16 23.30 7.90
C ALA A 353 -13.41 24.03 7.36
N ALA A 354 -14.16 23.38 6.46
CA ALA A 354 -15.45 23.90 5.99
C ALA A 354 -16.43 22.79 5.58
N GLY A 355 -17.74 23.11 5.62
CA GLY A 355 -18.82 22.26 5.08
C GLY A 355 -19.43 21.25 6.06
N PHE A 356 -18.86 21.06 7.26
CA PHE A 356 -19.39 20.08 8.22
C PHE A 356 -20.75 20.48 8.83
N HIS A 357 -21.60 19.49 9.05
CA HIS A 357 -22.90 19.67 9.72
C HIS A 357 -22.70 19.81 11.23
N GLU A 358 -21.78 19.03 11.78
CA GLU A 358 -21.42 19.04 13.18
C GLU A 358 -19.90 18.99 13.33
N THR A 359 -19.41 19.73 14.31
CA THR A 359 -18.01 19.69 14.74
C THR A 359 -17.96 19.47 16.23
N VAL A 360 -17.29 18.40 16.66
CA VAL A 360 -17.06 18.07 18.07
C VAL A 360 -15.65 18.51 18.42
N LEU A 361 -15.52 19.40 19.41
CA LEU A 361 -14.24 19.99 19.82
C LEU A 361 -13.64 19.28 21.04
N PRO A 362 -12.32 19.40 21.28
CA PRO A 362 -11.70 18.92 22.51
C PRO A 362 -12.31 19.56 23.76
N GLU A 363 -12.34 18.83 24.87
CA GLU A 363 -12.77 19.39 26.16
C GLU A 363 -11.89 20.58 26.57
N GLY A 364 -12.51 21.70 26.93
CA GLY A 364 -11.80 22.92 27.34
C GLY A 364 -11.22 23.75 26.18
N PHE A 365 -11.48 23.37 24.93
CA PHE A 365 -11.10 24.16 23.77
C PHE A 365 -11.84 25.51 23.77
N VAL A 366 -11.09 26.60 23.62
CA VAL A 366 -11.64 27.95 23.42
C VAL A 366 -11.31 28.36 22.01
N ALA A 367 -12.33 28.44 21.15
CA ALA A 367 -12.15 28.89 19.78
C ALA A 367 -11.56 30.31 19.79
N VAL A 368 -10.39 30.46 19.16
CA VAL A 368 -9.87 31.78 18.83
C VAL A 368 -10.68 32.27 17.63
N THR A 369 -11.78 32.96 17.89
CA THR A 369 -12.48 33.71 16.86
C THR A 369 -11.59 34.87 16.46
N THR A 370 -10.83 34.69 15.39
CA THR A 370 -10.20 35.81 14.69
C THR A 370 -11.33 36.67 14.16
N ALA A 371 -11.64 37.76 14.87
CA ALA A 371 -12.61 38.73 14.40
C ALA A 371 -12.19 39.15 13.00
N ALA A 372 -13.11 39.04 12.03
CA ALA A 372 -12.87 39.50 10.67
C ALA A 372 -12.31 40.93 10.73
N PRO A 373 -11.24 41.26 9.98
CA PRO A 373 -10.72 42.63 9.97
C PRO A 373 -11.87 43.56 9.58
N GLU A 374 -12.16 44.54 10.44
CA GLU A 374 -13.21 45.52 10.18
C GLU A 374 -12.97 46.12 8.80
N THR A 375 -13.93 45.89 7.89
CA THR A 375 -13.91 46.43 6.54
C THR A 375 -13.87 47.95 6.62
N THR A 376 -12.68 48.52 6.52
CA THR A 376 -12.51 49.97 6.37
C THR A 376 -13.12 50.33 5.03
N ALA A 377 -14.17 51.16 5.06
CA ALA A 377 -14.90 51.58 3.87
C ALA A 377 -13.92 52.14 2.82
N ALA A 378 -13.95 51.56 1.63
CA ALA A 378 -13.16 52.03 0.49
C ALA A 378 -13.58 53.48 0.12
N PRO A 379 -12.63 54.36 -0.22
CA PRO A 379 -12.95 55.71 -0.66
C PRO A 379 -13.63 55.66 -2.04
N GLU A 380 -14.70 56.45 -2.20
CA GLU A 380 -15.40 56.63 -3.47
C GLU A 380 -14.47 57.27 -4.51
N THR A 381 -13.92 56.47 -5.42
CA THR A 381 -13.23 56.98 -6.61
C THR A 381 -14.17 56.99 -7.81
N THR A 382 -14.57 58.20 -8.21
CA THR A 382 -15.14 58.51 -9.51
C THR A 382 -14.03 58.50 -10.56
N THR A 383 -14.09 57.60 -11.55
CA THR A 383 -13.15 57.62 -12.68
C THR A 383 -13.90 57.45 -14.00
N ALA A 384 -13.70 58.43 -14.88
CA ALA A 384 -14.25 58.49 -16.22
C ALA A 384 -13.68 57.39 -17.15
N ALA A 385 -14.49 57.01 -18.13
CA ALA A 385 -14.17 56.02 -19.16
C ALA A 385 -12.91 56.40 -19.97
N PRO A 386 -11.99 55.46 -20.26
CA PRO A 386 -10.98 55.67 -21.27
C PRO A 386 -11.51 55.28 -22.65
N GLU A 387 -11.17 56.11 -23.65
CA GLU A 387 -11.45 55.89 -25.06
C GLU A 387 -10.62 54.73 -25.64
N THR A 388 -11.26 54.05 -26.59
CA THR A 388 -10.75 53.04 -27.50
C THR A 388 -9.43 53.43 -28.14
N THR A 389 -8.41 52.57 -28.08
CA THR A 389 -7.21 52.67 -28.93
C THR A 389 -6.84 51.29 -29.48
N ALA A 390 -6.46 51.30 -30.76
CA ALA A 390 -6.35 50.17 -31.68
C ALA A 390 -5.21 49.17 -31.39
N ALA A 391 -5.40 47.97 -31.94
CA ALA A 391 -4.42 46.89 -32.05
C ALA A 391 -3.12 47.31 -32.76
N PRO A 392 -2.02 46.59 -32.49
CA PRO A 392 -1.16 46.18 -33.59
C PRO A 392 -0.78 44.69 -33.54
N GLU A 393 -0.20 44.31 -34.67
CA GLU A 393 -0.10 42.99 -35.28
C GLU A 393 0.98 42.07 -34.69
N THR A 394 0.70 40.79 -34.88
CA THR A 394 1.60 39.65 -35.17
C THR A 394 3.10 39.96 -35.31
N THR A 395 3.96 39.22 -34.60
CA THR A 395 5.36 38.98 -35.01
C THR A 395 5.79 37.56 -34.62
N ALA A 396 6.61 36.98 -35.50
CA ALA A 396 6.90 35.57 -35.69
C ALA A 396 7.82 34.90 -34.66
N ALA A 397 7.82 33.57 -34.72
CA ALA A 397 8.76 32.64 -34.11
C ALA A 397 10.24 32.94 -34.43
N PRO A 398 11.15 32.34 -33.65
CA PRO A 398 12.09 31.45 -34.33
C PRO A 398 12.37 30.12 -33.61
N GLU A 399 13.03 29.29 -34.40
CA GLU A 399 13.37 27.88 -34.32
C GLU A 399 14.40 27.49 -33.24
N THR A 400 14.22 26.26 -32.75
CA THR A 400 15.19 25.15 -32.59
C THR A 400 16.64 25.44 -32.19
N THR A 401 17.13 24.72 -31.16
CA THR A 401 18.52 24.20 -31.14
C THR A 401 18.59 22.90 -30.34
N GLU A 402 19.06 21.84 -30.99
CA GLU A 402 19.46 20.55 -30.42
C GLU A 402 20.82 20.64 -29.71
N ALA A 403 21.03 19.87 -28.64
CA ALA A 403 22.36 19.40 -28.27
C ALA A 403 22.30 18.07 -27.50
N LYS A 404 22.85 17.05 -28.17
CA LYS A 404 23.45 15.78 -27.71
C LYS A 404 24.52 16.08 -26.63
N GLU A 405 24.93 15.23 -25.68
CA GLU A 405 25.57 13.91 -25.81
C GLU A 405 26.05 13.47 -24.39
N GLU A 406 25.78 12.21 -24.02
CA GLU A 406 26.69 11.18 -23.45
C GLU A 406 27.58 11.47 -22.21
N ALA A 407 27.52 10.59 -21.20
CA ALA A 407 28.62 9.67 -20.82
C ALA A 407 28.41 9.04 -19.43
N GLU A 408 28.68 7.73 -19.40
CA GLU A 408 28.69 6.82 -18.25
C GLU A 408 29.75 7.15 -17.19
N ALA A 409 29.52 6.75 -15.95
CA ALA A 409 30.59 6.32 -15.04
C ALA A 409 30.09 5.36 -13.96
N THR A 410 30.39 4.08 -14.18
CA THR A 410 30.37 2.98 -13.20
C THR A 410 31.45 3.18 -12.14
N THR A 411 31.17 2.94 -10.85
CA THR A 411 32.23 2.61 -9.86
C THR A 411 31.69 1.72 -8.74
N ALA A 412 32.50 0.72 -8.38
CA ALA A 412 32.20 -0.42 -7.53
C ALA A 412 32.23 -0.12 -6.02
N ALA A 413 31.48 -0.96 -5.30
CA ALA A 413 31.32 -1.01 -3.84
C ALA A 413 32.60 -1.43 -3.06
N PRO A 414 32.73 -1.02 -1.79
CA PRO A 414 33.55 -1.72 -0.81
C PRO A 414 32.70 -2.63 0.11
N ALA A 415 33.18 -3.86 0.30
CA ALA A 415 32.61 -4.85 1.20
C ALA A 415 32.82 -4.49 2.68
N ALA A 416 31.81 -4.80 3.51
CA ALA A 416 31.84 -4.71 4.98
C ALA A 416 31.13 -5.94 5.60
N PRO A 417 31.36 -6.26 6.89
CA PRO A 417 31.64 -7.62 7.35
C PRO A 417 30.41 -8.45 7.75
N LYS A 418 30.66 -9.76 7.73
CA LYS A 418 29.78 -10.87 8.11
C LYS A 418 29.39 -10.80 9.60
N ALA A 419 28.09 -10.68 9.89
CA ALA A 419 27.55 -10.87 11.23
C ALA A 419 27.23 -12.36 11.46
N GLU A 420 27.76 -12.91 12.54
CA GLU A 420 27.45 -14.24 13.05
C GLU A 420 26.24 -14.15 13.98
N GLY A 421 25.24 -15.02 13.82
CA GLY A 421 24.10 -15.03 14.73
C GLY A 421 22.92 -15.93 14.37
N GLY A 422 23.16 -17.20 14.07
CA GLY A 422 22.07 -18.18 13.93
C GLY A 422 22.64 -19.60 13.85
N ALA A 423 22.27 -20.47 14.79
CA ALA A 423 22.66 -21.88 14.69
C ALA A 423 22.03 -22.45 13.41
N PRO A 424 22.81 -22.98 12.46
CA PRO A 424 22.28 -23.43 11.19
C PRO A 424 21.28 -24.56 11.46
N ILE A 425 20.14 -24.56 10.76
CA ILE A 425 19.11 -25.60 10.85
C ILE A 425 19.71 -27.02 10.65
N GLY A 426 20.82 -27.11 9.91
CA GLY A 426 21.63 -28.34 9.78
C GLY A 426 22.22 -28.87 11.10
N LEU A 427 22.51 -28.01 12.08
CA LEU A 427 22.94 -28.41 13.42
C LEU A 427 21.82 -29.09 14.20
N ILE A 428 20.58 -28.60 14.08
CA ILE A 428 19.41 -29.17 14.76
C ILE A 428 19.11 -30.57 14.21
N ILE A 429 19.14 -30.74 12.88
CA ILE A 429 18.97 -32.04 12.23
C ILE A 429 20.12 -33.00 12.61
N GLY A 430 21.36 -32.49 12.68
CA GLY A 430 22.52 -33.26 13.13
C GLY A 430 22.41 -33.76 14.56
N ILE A 431 21.88 -32.94 15.48
CA ILE A 431 21.67 -33.30 16.89
C ILE A 431 20.60 -34.39 17.02
N VAL A 432 19.49 -34.30 16.28
CA VAL A 432 18.41 -35.31 16.32
C VAL A 432 18.92 -36.67 15.80
N ALA A 433 19.66 -36.68 14.69
CA ALA A 433 20.24 -37.91 14.15
C ALA A 433 21.25 -38.56 15.12
N ALA A 434 22.09 -37.75 15.79
CA ALA A 434 23.04 -38.24 16.77
C ALA A 434 22.37 -38.87 18.00
N VAL A 435 21.26 -38.29 18.48
CA VAL A 435 20.49 -38.82 19.62
C VAL A 435 19.86 -40.16 19.28
N ILE A 436 19.33 -40.33 18.07
CA ILE A 436 18.76 -41.62 17.60
C ILE A 436 19.84 -42.70 17.55
N VAL A 437 21.02 -42.38 17.01
CA VAL A 437 22.15 -43.32 16.94
C VAL A 437 22.60 -43.74 18.35
N ILE A 438 22.71 -42.80 19.29
CA ILE A 438 23.08 -43.10 20.68
C ILE A 438 22.04 -43.99 21.34
N ALA A 439 20.74 -43.74 21.14
CA ALA A 439 19.67 -44.57 21.68
C ALA A 439 19.73 -46.01 21.14
N VAL A 440 19.99 -46.18 19.84
CA VAL A 440 20.16 -47.50 19.21
C VAL A 440 21.39 -48.24 19.76
N ILE A 441 22.53 -47.55 19.92
CA ILE A 441 23.74 -48.13 20.50
C ILE A 441 23.50 -48.60 21.94
N VAL A 442 22.82 -47.80 22.77
CA VAL A 442 22.48 -48.16 24.15
C VAL A 442 21.61 -49.43 24.17
N VAL A 443 20.62 -49.55 23.28
CA VAL A 443 19.78 -50.76 23.17
C VAL A 443 20.62 -51.98 22.77
N ILE A 444 21.54 -51.85 21.81
CA ILE A 444 22.41 -52.95 21.37
C ILE A 444 23.35 -53.39 22.49
N VAL A 445 23.98 -52.46 23.21
CA VAL A 445 24.89 -52.76 24.33
C VAL A 445 24.15 -53.43 25.49
N VAL A 446 22.92 -53.00 25.78
CA VAL A 446 22.07 -53.61 26.82
C VAL A 446 21.59 -55.01 26.40
N LYS A 447 21.32 -55.23 25.10
CA LYS A 447 20.96 -56.57 24.58
C LYS A 447 22.14 -57.53 24.51
N LYS A 448 23.37 -57.08 24.25
CA LYS A 448 24.59 -57.92 24.21
C LYS A 448 25.08 -58.38 25.59
N LYS A 449 24.62 -57.77 26.69
CA LYS A 449 24.96 -58.17 28.07
C LYS A 449 23.95 -59.15 28.71
N LYS A 450 23.18 -59.87 27.89
CA LYS A 450 22.26 -60.93 28.35
C LYS A 450 22.84 -62.31 28.12
#